data_AF-A0A7Y9I2K3-F1
#
_entry.id   AF-A0A7Y9I2K3-F1
#
_cell.length_a   1.000
_cell.length_b   1.000
_cell.length_c   1.000
_cell.angle_alpha   90.00
_cell.angle_beta   90.00
_cell.angle_gamma   90.00
#
_symmetry.space_group_name_H-M   'P 1'
#
loop_
_entity.id
_entity.type
_entity.pdbx_description
1 polymer ?
#
loop_
_entity_poly.entity_id
_entity_poly.type
_entity_poly.pdbx_seq_one_letter_code
_entity_poly.pdbx_strand_id
1 'polypeptide(L)'
;MPTARHRIMVTETDEVAAAIAVARDHWPAESDSPARLLLRLVQAGRRTLEDEDRLAVENRRARIRDHAGSGAGLFGPDYLERLREDWPE
;
A
#
# COMPACT_ATOMS: atom_id res chain seq x y z
N MET A 1 12.10 -32.32 -15.87
CA MET A 1 12.38 -31.41 -14.74
C MET A 1 11.05 -30.91 -14.17
N PRO A 2 10.53 -31.50 -13.07
CA PRO A 2 9.42 -30.88 -12.35
C PRO A 2 9.99 -29.66 -11.62
N THR A 3 9.51 -28.47 -11.96
CA THR A 3 9.87 -27.25 -11.22
C THR A 3 9.28 -27.34 -9.82
N ALA A 4 10.08 -27.11 -8.77
CA ALA A 4 9.62 -27.11 -7.38
C ALA A 4 8.56 -26.03 -7.06
N ARG A 5 8.30 -25.12 -7.99
CA ARG A 5 7.29 -24.06 -7.85
C ARG A 5 5.91 -24.56 -8.25
N HIS A 6 4.91 -24.19 -7.44
CA HIS A 6 3.51 -24.46 -7.74
C HIS A 6 3.09 -23.80 -9.06
N ARG A 7 2.35 -24.54 -9.89
CA ARG A 7 1.85 -24.03 -11.17
C ARG A 7 0.48 -23.40 -10.96
N ILE A 8 0.37 -22.12 -11.30
CA ILE A 8 -0.90 -21.41 -11.32
C ILE A 8 -1.46 -21.52 -12.73
N MET A 9 -2.64 -22.15 -12.85
CA MET A 9 -3.36 -22.25 -14.11
C MET A 9 -4.39 -21.13 -14.19
N VAL A 10 -4.38 -20.39 -15.29
CA VAL A 10 -5.32 -19.32 -15.56
C VAL A 10 -6.03 -19.64 -16.87
N THR A 11 -7.35 -19.62 -16.85
CA THR A 11 -8.17 -19.75 -18.06
C THR A 11 -8.30 -18.38 -18.70
N GLU A 12 -8.11 -18.29 -20.01
CA GLU A 12 -8.30 -17.06 -20.77
C GLU A 12 -9.80 -16.77 -20.91
N THR A 13 -10.33 -15.96 -19.98
CA THR A 13 -11.64 -15.34 -20.06
C THR A 13 -11.55 -14.04 -20.87
N ASP A 14 -12.69 -13.45 -21.22
CA ASP A 14 -12.73 -12.15 -21.92
C ASP A 14 -11.98 -11.05 -21.14
N GLU A 15 -12.08 -11.05 -19.80
CA GLU A 15 -11.36 -10.13 -18.94
C GLU A 15 -9.84 -10.35 -19.00
N VAL A 16 -9.40 -11.61 -19.00
CA VAL A 16 -7.98 -11.96 -19.12
C VAL A 16 -7.46 -11.55 -20.49
N ALA A 17 -8.22 -11.79 -21.56
CA ALA A 17 -7.87 -11.37 -22.92
C ALA A 17 -7.75 -9.84 -23.03
N ALA A 18 -8.69 -9.09 -22.45
CA ALA A 18 -8.65 -7.63 -22.40
C ALA A 18 -7.43 -7.10 -21.62
N ALA A 19 -7.13 -7.71 -20.46
CA ALA A 19 -5.94 -7.34 -19.69
C ALA A 19 -4.64 -7.60 -20.47
N ILE A 20 -4.57 -8.72 -21.20
CA ILE A 20 -3.42 -9.04 -22.06
C ILE A 20 -3.32 -8.06 -23.22
N ALA A 21 -4.43 -7.62 -23.82
CA ALA A 21 -4.43 -6.61 -24.87
C ALA A 21 -3.81 -5.28 -24.37
N VAL A 22 -4.26 -4.79 -23.21
CA VAL A 22 -3.67 -3.60 -22.58
C VAL A 22 -2.17 -3.80 -22.29
N ALA A 23 -1.79 -4.99 -21.82
CA ALA A 23 -0.40 -5.32 -21.55
C ALA A 23 0.45 -5.32 -22.84
N ARG A 24 -0.09 -5.75 -23.99
CA ARG A 24 0.62 -5.71 -25.28
C ARG A 24 0.97 -4.28 -25.69
N ASP A 25 0.03 -3.36 -25.51
CA ASP A 25 0.24 -1.95 -25.84
C ASP A 25 1.33 -1.33 -24.95
N HIS A 26 1.39 -1.75 -23.68
CA HIS A 26 2.37 -1.23 -22.73
C HIS A 26 3.75 -1.91 -22.81
N TRP A 27 3.79 -3.19 -23.17
CA TRP A 27 5.02 -3.99 -23.32
C TRP A 27 5.09 -4.68 -24.69
N PRO A 28 5.26 -3.91 -25.79
CA PRO A 28 5.22 -4.45 -27.15
C PRO A 28 6.34 -5.46 -27.43
N ALA A 29 7.48 -5.36 -26.75
CA ALA A 29 8.58 -6.33 -26.88
C ALA A 29 8.22 -7.75 -26.39
N GLU A 30 7.12 -7.91 -25.64
CA GLU A 30 6.65 -9.18 -25.10
C GLU A 30 5.29 -9.59 -25.70
N SER A 31 4.84 -8.92 -26.77
CA SER A 31 3.50 -9.09 -27.37
C SER A 31 3.14 -10.53 -27.72
N ASP A 32 4.14 -11.29 -28.14
CA ASP A 32 4.01 -12.65 -28.66
C ASP A 32 3.84 -13.69 -27.54
N SER A 33 3.96 -13.29 -26.27
CA SER A 33 3.87 -14.20 -25.14
C SER A 33 2.86 -13.72 -24.09
N PRO A 34 1.58 -14.18 -24.19
CA PRO A 34 0.54 -13.93 -23.20
C PRO A 34 0.97 -14.23 -21.76
N ALA A 35 1.72 -15.33 -21.55
CA ALA A 35 2.21 -15.71 -20.23
C ALA A 35 3.23 -14.72 -19.65
N ARG A 36 4.11 -14.14 -20.48
CA ARG A 36 5.04 -13.10 -20.03
C ARG A 36 4.32 -11.80 -19.70
N LEU A 37 3.32 -11.44 -20.50
CA LEU A 37 2.47 -10.28 -20.24
C LEU A 37 1.68 -10.43 -18.93
N LEU A 38 1.11 -11.61 -18.66
CA LEU A 38 0.48 -11.89 -17.37
C LEU A 38 1.47 -11.78 -16.20
N LEU A 39 2.70 -12.25 -16.37
CA LEU A 39 3.75 -12.08 -15.36
C LEU A 39 4.09 -10.59 -15.13
N ARG A 40 4.17 -9.79 -16.19
CA ARG A 40 4.40 -8.34 -16.11
C ARG A 40 3.25 -7.63 -15.40
N LEU A 41 2.01 -7.99 -15.69
CA LEU A 41 0.82 -7.48 -15.00
C LEU A 41 0.87 -7.81 -13.51
N VAL A 42 1.19 -9.04 -13.12
CA VAL A 42 1.34 -9.42 -11.70
C VAL A 42 2.43 -8.59 -11.01
N GLN A 43 3.56 -8.35 -11.67
CA GLN A 43 4.63 -7.51 -11.12
C GLN A 43 4.25 -6.03 -11.05
N ALA A 44 3.47 -5.51 -12.00
CA ALA A 44 2.93 -4.17 -11.97
C ALA A 44 1.93 -4.01 -10.82
N GLY A 45 0.95 -4.91 -10.73
CA GLY A 45 -0.05 -4.92 -9.66
C GLY A 45 0.57 -5.01 -8.27
N ARG A 46 1.58 -5.86 -8.06
CA ARG A 46 2.31 -5.92 -6.78
C ARG A 46 2.91 -4.56 -6.40
N ARG A 47 3.57 -3.88 -7.34
CA ARG A 47 4.18 -2.57 -7.09
C ARG A 47 3.15 -1.51 -6.76
N THR A 48 2.03 -1.49 -7.49
CA THR A 48 0.92 -0.58 -7.20
C THR A 48 0.38 -0.76 -5.78
N LEU A 49 0.15 -2.01 -5.35
CA LEU A 49 -0.33 -2.31 -4.00
C LEU A 49 0.70 -1.91 -2.92
N GLU A 50 1.98 -2.21 -3.13
CA GLU A 50 3.07 -1.79 -2.22
C GLU A 50 3.16 -0.26 -2.09
N ASP A 51 2.94 0.46 -3.20
CA ASP A 51 2.95 1.92 -3.23
C ASP A 51 1.73 2.53 -2.51
N GLU A 52 0.53 1.94 -2.69
CA GLU A 52 -0.70 2.32 -1.98
C GLU A 52 -0.56 2.15 -0.47
N ASP A 53 -0.02 1.01 -0.01
CA ASP A 53 0.23 0.74 1.41
C ASP A 53 1.21 1.75 2.00
N ARG A 54 2.30 2.06 1.28
CA ARG A 54 3.27 3.06 1.73
C ARG A 54 2.62 4.44 1.83
N LEU A 55 1.83 4.85 0.85
CA LEU A 55 1.13 6.14 0.86
C LEU A 55 0.13 6.21 2.03
N ALA A 56 -0.60 5.13 2.32
CA ALA A 56 -1.51 5.06 3.46
C ALA A 56 -0.77 5.26 4.80
N VAL A 57 0.39 4.63 4.96
CA VAL A 57 1.25 4.81 6.14
C VAL A 57 1.77 6.25 6.25
N GLU A 58 2.21 6.83 5.14
CA GLU A 58 2.70 8.21 5.10
C GLU A 58 1.60 9.23 5.44
N ASN A 59 0.40 9.06 4.88
CA ASN A 59 -0.77 9.88 5.20
C ASN A 59 -1.13 9.78 6.68
N ARG A 60 -1.12 8.57 7.26
CA ARG A 60 -1.35 8.39 8.69
C ARG A 60 -0.29 9.13 9.52
N ARG A 61 0.98 9.02 9.15
CA ARG A 61 2.09 9.71 9.85
C ARG A 61 1.98 11.22 9.73
N ALA A 62 1.59 11.75 8.57
CA ALA A 62 1.36 13.17 8.36
C ALA A 62 0.28 13.69 9.30
N ARG A 63 -0.88 13.02 9.36
CA ARG A 63 -1.97 13.37 10.28
C ARG A 63 -1.55 13.35 11.75
N ILE A 64 -0.75 12.36 12.15
CA ILE A 64 -0.21 12.31 13.52
C ILE A 64 0.70 13.51 13.79
N ARG A 65 1.57 13.88 12.85
CA ARG A 65 2.46 15.05 13.00
C ARG A 65 1.70 16.37 13.04
N ASP A 66 0.67 16.53 12.21
CA ASP A 66 -0.13 17.76 12.17
C ASP A 66 -0.85 18.03 13.50
N HIS A 67 -1.21 16.97 14.24
CA HIS A 67 -1.82 17.08 15.56
C HIS A 67 -0.82 16.95 16.71
N ALA A 68 0.40 16.47 16.46
CA ALA A 68 1.42 16.36 17.48
C ALA A 68 1.82 17.76 17.94
N GLY A 69 1.63 18.04 19.24
CA GLY A 69 1.92 19.36 19.81
C GLY A 69 0.80 20.38 19.65
N SER A 70 -0.37 20.04 19.07
CA SER A 70 -1.53 20.94 19.05
C SER A 70 -2.07 21.27 20.45
N GLY A 71 -1.67 20.50 21.47
CA GLY A 71 -1.94 20.78 22.88
C GLY A 71 -0.75 21.34 23.66
N ALA A 72 0.40 21.59 23.01
CA ALA A 72 1.56 22.17 23.69
C ALA A 72 1.23 23.61 24.11
N GLY A 73 1.34 23.90 25.41
CA GLY A 73 1.00 25.20 25.98
C GLY A 73 -0.46 25.37 26.42
N LEU A 74 -1.34 24.37 26.23
CA LEU A 74 -2.70 24.40 26.81
C LEU A 74 -2.69 24.31 28.34
N PHE A 75 -1.62 23.74 28.90
CA PHE A 75 -1.45 23.60 30.33
C PHE A 75 -0.36 24.54 30.81
N GLY A 76 -0.71 25.41 31.76
CA GLY A 76 0.25 26.28 32.43
C GLY A 76 1.28 25.49 33.24
N PRO A 77 2.40 26.12 33.63
CA PRO A 77 3.50 25.45 34.34
C PRO A 77 3.04 24.72 35.61
N ASP A 78 2.05 25.27 36.32
CA ASP A 78 1.58 24.74 37.60
C ASP A 78 0.34 23.83 37.45
N TYR A 79 -0.07 23.50 36.21
CA TYR A 79 -1.29 22.73 35.95
C TYR A 79 -1.27 21.34 36.58
N LEU A 80 -0.13 20.64 36.50
CA LEU A 80 0.02 19.30 37.08
C LEU A 80 0.02 19.31 38.61
N GLU A 81 0.47 20.39 39.22
CA GLU A 81 0.50 20.55 40.68
C GLU A 81 -0.93 20.73 41.21
N ARG A 82 -1.70 21.64 40.60
CA ARG A 82 -3.13 21.83 40.92
C ARG A 82 -3.97 20.57 40.67
N LEU A 83 -3.70 19.84 39.58
CA LEU A 83 -4.45 18.62 39.28
C LEU A 83 -4.26 17.51 40.34
N ARG A 84 -3.10 17.49 40.99
CA ARG A 84 -2.79 16.50 42.05
C ARG A 84 -3.44 16.86 43.38
N GLU A 85 -3.67 18.15 43.64
CA GLU A 85 -4.39 18.59 44.85
C GLU A 85 -5.85 18.11 44.85
N ASP A 86 -6.47 17.96 43.68
CA ASP A 86 -7.85 17.48 43.52
C ASP A 86 -8.01 15.96 43.73
N TRP A 87 -6.91 15.21 43.87
CA TRP A 87 -6.91 13.76 44.08
C TRP A 87 -6.14 13.37 45.35
N PRO A 88 -6.70 13.59 46.55
CA PRO A 88 -6.10 13.09 47.78
C PRO A 88 -6.11 11.56 47.80
N GLU A 89 -5.05 10.97 48.35
CA GLU A 89 -4.78 9.51 48.42
C GLU A 89 -5.98 8.68 48.92
#